data_AF-A0A1B6F0P1-F1
#
_entry.id   AF-A0A1B6F0P1-F1
#
_cell.length_a   1.000
_cell.length_b   1.000
_cell.length_c   1.000
_cell.angle_alpha   90.00
_cell.angle_beta   90.00
_cell.angle_gamma   90.00
#
_symmetry.space_group_name_H-M   'P 1'
#
loop_
_entity.id
_entity.type
_entity.pdbx_description
1 polymer ?
#
loop_
_entity_poly.entity_id
_entity_poly.type
_entity_poly.pdbx_seq_one_letter_code
_entity_poly.pdbx_strand_id
1 'polypeptide(L)'
;FGCFISMQNWSDIWLPKGIATYLTGLYAKKCFGNNAYREWIHSELQEVVKYEEQFGGIIMDPSQAPAPVPSVGPGPQPPPRPVDPGFYFPIKNLHTLSPRYIEVMRKKAHLVIRMLEHRIGYELLLQVLNKQLSLASNAAGQKQSAGLWSHMLISTNVFTKAIFTVTGKDMAVFVDQWVRTGGHAKFHLSFVFNRKRNTVELEIRQDATQQRGIRKYVGPLLVTIQELDGTFKQI
;
A
#
# COMPACT_ATOMS: atom_id res chain seq x y z
N PHE A 1 6.47 17.03 4.34
CA PHE A 1 6.71 16.41 3.02
C PHE A 1 5.93 17.21 1.98
N GLY A 2 6.59 17.70 0.92
CA GLY A 2 6.00 18.63 -0.06
C GLY A 2 6.79 19.95 -0.24
N CYS A 3 7.51 20.40 0.79
CA CYS A 3 8.37 21.60 0.71
C CYS A 3 9.87 21.25 0.72
N PHE A 4 10.31 20.42 1.67
CA PHE A 4 11.70 19.96 1.78
C PHE A 4 12.02 18.73 0.94
N ILE A 5 11.04 17.84 0.81
CA ILE A 5 11.12 16.62 0.00
C ILE A 5 10.01 16.72 -1.03
N SER A 6 10.41 16.76 -2.30
CA SER A 6 9.54 16.95 -3.46
C SER A 6 9.50 15.68 -4.31
N MET A 7 8.40 15.43 -5.02
CA MET A 7 8.33 14.26 -5.91
C MET A 7 9.23 14.45 -7.14
N GLN A 8 9.87 13.39 -7.61
CA GLN A 8 10.66 13.42 -8.85
C GLN A 8 9.74 13.45 -10.09
N ASN A 9 8.76 12.54 -10.13
CA ASN A 9 7.79 12.43 -11.21
C ASN A 9 6.35 12.44 -10.64
N TRP A 10 5.36 12.70 -11.51
CA TRP A 10 3.95 12.64 -11.12
C TRP A 10 3.50 11.25 -10.65
N SER A 11 4.14 10.19 -11.15
CA SER A 11 3.92 8.81 -10.69
C SER A 11 4.29 8.59 -9.22
N ASP A 12 5.07 9.50 -8.61
CA ASP A 12 5.51 9.41 -7.22
C ASP A 12 4.66 10.26 -6.25
N ILE A 13 3.58 10.88 -6.74
CA ILE A 13 2.71 11.76 -5.94
C ILE A 13 2.12 11.07 -4.71
N TRP A 14 1.97 9.75 -4.75
CA TRP A 14 1.44 8.95 -3.65
C TRP A 14 2.37 8.97 -2.43
N LEU A 15 3.68 9.14 -2.61
CA LEU A 15 4.65 9.14 -1.51
C LEU A 15 4.51 10.36 -0.61
N PRO A 16 4.66 11.62 -1.09
CA PRO A 16 4.49 12.78 -0.23
C PRO A 16 3.10 12.84 0.42
N LYS A 17 2.04 12.50 -0.33
CA LYS A 17 0.66 12.51 0.18
C LYS A 17 0.42 11.40 1.21
N GLY A 18 0.93 10.19 0.96
CA GLY A 18 0.81 9.04 1.85
C GLY A 18 1.58 9.25 3.15
N ILE A 19 2.84 9.68 3.07
CA ILE A 19 3.67 9.95 4.25
C ILE A 19 3.08 11.10 5.07
N ALA A 20 2.63 12.20 4.44
CA ALA A 20 2.00 13.30 5.16
C ALA A 20 0.73 12.84 5.90
N THR A 21 -0.17 12.12 5.21
CA THR A 21 -1.42 11.62 5.81
C THR A 21 -1.13 10.62 6.93
N TYR A 22 -0.11 9.77 6.77
CA TYR A 22 0.33 8.82 7.80
C TYR A 22 0.83 9.53 9.07
N LEU A 23 1.66 10.58 8.93
CA LEU A 23 2.12 11.36 10.09
C LEU A 23 0.96 12.09 10.77
N THR A 24 0.00 12.62 10.00
CA THR A 24 -1.26 13.13 10.55
C THR A 24 -2.05 12.04 11.29
N GLY A 25 -2.05 10.81 10.76
CA GLY A 25 -2.56 9.59 11.39
C GLY A 25 -2.00 9.34 12.79
N LEU A 26 -0.66 9.36 12.90
CA LEU A 26 0.04 9.18 14.16
C LEU A 26 -0.29 10.29 15.16
N TYR A 27 -0.35 11.55 14.69
CA TYR A 27 -0.74 12.69 15.52
C TYR A 27 -2.18 12.54 16.03
N ALA A 28 -3.13 12.24 15.14
CA ALA A 28 -4.53 12.03 15.49
C ALA A 28 -4.70 10.87 16.50
N LYS A 29 -3.99 9.77 16.31
CA LYS A 29 -3.97 8.64 17.25
C LYS A 29 -3.48 9.06 18.64
N LYS A 30 -2.49 9.95 18.72
CA LYS A 30 -1.95 10.46 19.99
C LYS A 30 -2.91 11.45 20.68
N CYS A 31 -3.57 12.31 19.92
CA CYS A 31 -4.44 13.37 20.47
C CYS A 31 -5.88 12.90 20.77
N PHE A 32 -6.47 12.10 19.89
CA PHE A 32 -7.89 11.71 19.96
C PHE A 32 -8.12 10.25 20.37
N GLY A 33 -7.03 9.51 20.58
CA GLY A 33 -7.07 8.12 21.02
C GLY A 33 -7.16 7.10 19.89
N ASN A 34 -6.97 5.84 20.26
CA ASN A 34 -6.80 4.74 19.31
C ASN A 34 -8.10 4.33 18.60
N ASN A 35 -9.26 4.44 19.26
CA ASN A 35 -10.53 3.98 18.69
C ASN A 35 -10.98 4.87 17.53
N ALA A 36 -10.91 6.19 17.69
CA ALA A 36 -11.20 7.14 16.62
C ALA A 36 -10.26 6.94 15.42
N TYR A 37 -8.97 6.69 15.68
CA TYR A 37 -8.01 6.36 14.62
C TYR A 37 -8.39 5.06 13.88
N ARG A 38 -8.79 4.01 14.60
CA ARG A 38 -9.21 2.74 13.99
C ARG A 38 -10.46 2.92 13.12
N GLU A 39 -11.41 3.71 13.57
CA GLU A 39 -12.61 4.04 12.79
C GLU A 39 -12.26 4.79 11.51
N TRP A 40 -11.37 5.79 11.60
CA TRP A 40 -10.90 6.53 10.42
C TRP A 40 -10.24 5.60 9.40
N ILE A 41 -9.33 4.73 9.83
CA ILE A 41 -8.67 3.75 8.95
C ILE A 41 -9.71 2.79 8.33
N HIS A 42 -10.72 2.37 9.09
CA HIS A 42 -11.79 1.51 8.57
C HIS A 42 -12.61 2.22 7.51
N SER A 43 -13.02 3.47 7.76
CA SER A 43 -13.77 4.29 6.81
C SER A 43 -12.99 4.50 5.50
N GLU A 44 -11.70 4.82 5.58
CA GLU A 44 -10.87 4.97 4.37
C GLU A 44 -10.74 3.67 3.58
N LEU A 45 -10.62 2.53 4.27
CA LEU A 45 -10.59 1.22 3.61
C LEU A 45 -11.89 0.94 2.86
N GLN A 46 -13.05 1.17 3.49
CA GLN A 46 -14.36 0.96 2.86
C GLN A 46 -14.54 1.83 1.61
N GLU A 47 -14.11 3.10 1.67
CA GLU A 47 -14.21 4.00 0.53
C GLU A 47 -13.32 3.58 -0.63
N VAL A 48 -12.09 3.12 -0.35
CA VAL A 48 -11.18 2.58 -1.37
C VAL A 48 -11.78 1.34 -2.03
N VAL A 49 -12.30 0.40 -1.22
CA VAL A 49 -12.93 -0.83 -1.73
C VAL A 49 -14.14 -0.49 -2.60
N LYS A 50 -15.05 0.36 -2.11
CA LYS A 50 -16.25 0.79 -2.86
C LYS A 50 -15.89 1.44 -4.19
N TYR A 51 -14.85 2.29 -4.21
CA TYR A 51 -14.40 2.90 -5.45
C TYR A 51 -13.83 1.86 -6.41
N GLU A 52 -12.98 0.94 -5.92
CA GLU A 52 -12.35 -0.08 -6.77
C GLU A 52 -13.37 -1.08 -7.33
N GLU A 53 -14.39 -1.48 -6.56
CA GLU A 53 -15.47 -2.34 -7.05
C GLU A 53 -16.30 -1.66 -8.16
N GLN A 54 -16.50 -0.34 -8.09
CA GLN A 54 -17.27 0.41 -9.07
C GLN A 54 -16.48 0.77 -10.35
N PHE A 55 -15.30 1.34 -10.17
CA PHE A 55 -14.52 1.98 -11.25
C PHE A 55 -13.27 1.22 -11.66
N GLY A 56 -12.87 0.19 -10.91
CA GLY A 56 -11.66 -0.59 -11.16
C GLY A 56 -10.49 -0.22 -10.25
N GLY A 57 -9.41 -1.01 -10.32
CA GLY A 57 -8.28 -0.90 -9.41
C GLY A 57 -7.50 0.42 -9.55
N ILE A 58 -7.08 0.99 -8.42
CA ILE A 58 -6.29 2.23 -8.39
C ILE A 58 -4.81 1.90 -8.50
N ILE A 59 -4.13 2.42 -9.51
CA ILE A 59 -2.68 2.29 -9.70
C ILE A 59 -2.01 3.59 -9.24
N MET A 60 -1.05 3.48 -8.31
CA MET A 60 -0.38 4.64 -7.72
C MET A 60 0.89 5.02 -8.47
N ASP A 61 1.67 4.02 -8.91
CA ASP A 61 2.87 4.22 -9.74
C ASP A 61 2.73 3.48 -11.08
N PRO A 62 2.38 4.18 -12.17
CA PRO A 62 2.31 3.59 -13.51
C PRO A 62 3.66 3.57 -14.25
N SER A 63 4.77 3.99 -13.63
CA SER A 63 6.06 4.14 -14.32
C SER A 63 6.71 2.82 -14.73
N GLN A 64 6.38 1.73 -14.04
CA GLN A 64 6.90 0.39 -14.30
C GLN A 64 5.74 -0.61 -14.34
N ALA A 65 5.78 -1.53 -15.29
CA ALA A 65 4.85 -2.66 -15.31
C ALA A 65 5.08 -3.55 -14.07
N PRO A 66 4.02 -4.05 -13.42
CA PRO A 66 4.18 -5.00 -12.32
C PRO A 66 4.97 -6.23 -12.78
N ALA A 67 5.84 -6.77 -11.91
CA ALA A 67 6.49 -8.04 -12.18
C ALA A 67 5.45 -9.14 -12.49
N PRO A 68 5.74 -10.07 -13.42
CA PRO A 68 4.88 -11.21 -13.67
C PRO A 68 4.67 -11.99 -12.38
N VAL A 69 3.42 -12.29 -12.02
CA VAL A 69 3.13 -13.20 -10.90
C VAL A 69 3.80 -14.56 -11.18
N PRO A 70 4.49 -15.17 -10.19
CA PRO A 70 5.04 -16.50 -10.37
C PRO A 70 3.89 -17.48 -10.64
N SER A 71 3.75 -17.93 -11.90
CA SER A 71 2.84 -19.00 -12.26
C SER A 71 3.47 -20.32 -11.84
N VAL A 72 2.89 -21.00 -10.84
CA VAL A 72 3.33 -22.31 -10.35
C VAL A 72 2.90 -23.43 -11.33
N GLY A 73 3.07 -23.23 -12.63
CA GLY A 73 2.67 -24.21 -13.64
C GLY A 73 3.45 -24.07 -14.95
N PRO A 74 3.76 -25.18 -15.64
CA PRO A 74 4.35 -25.16 -16.97
C PRO A 74 3.25 -24.79 -17.97
N GLY A 75 2.94 -23.50 -18.08
CA GLY A 75 1.95 -22.99 -19.01
C GLY A 75 2.42 -21.68 -19.62
N PRO A 76 2.08 -21.38 -20.89
CA PRO A 76 2.37 -20.10 -21.50
C PRO A 76 1.82 -18.98 -20.62
N GLN A 77 2.63 -17.94 -20.38
CA GLN A 77 2.17 -16.76 -19.64
C GLN A 77 0.90 -16.22 -20.32
N PRO A 78 -0.22 -16.02 -19.59
CA PRO A 78 -1.38 -15.38 -20.18
C PRO A 78 -0.98 -13.99 -20.68
N PRO A 79 -1.47 -13.55 -21.84
CA PRO A 79 -1.17 -12.21 -22.35
C PRO A 79 -1.50 -11.16 -21.27
N PRO A 80 -0.74 -10.05 -21.19
CA PRO A 80 -1.05 -8.99 -20.25
C PRO A 80 -2.51 -8.60 -20.46
N ARG A 81 -3.32 -8.73 -19.41
CA ARG A 81 -4.74 -8.33 -19.48
C ARG A 81 -4.74 -6.89 -20.02
N PRO A 82 -5.53 -6.58 -21.06
CA PRO A 82 -5.61 -5.22 -21.55
C PRO A 82 -5.94 -4.30 -20.38
N VAL A 83 -5.20 -3.19 -20.29
CA VAL A 83 -5.48 -2.10 -19.35
C VAL A 83 -6.96 -1.80 -19.49
N ASP A 84 -7.70 -1.99 -18.39
CA ASP A 84 -9.18 -2.01 -18.34
C ASP A 84 -9.76 -0.98 -19.32
N PRO A 85 -10.42 -1.40 -20.43
CA PRO A 85 -10.88 -0.48 -21.48
C PRO A 85 -11.96 0.51 -20.99
N GLY A 86 -12.38 0.41 -19.73
CA GLY A 86 -13.41 1.23 -19.11
C GLY A 86 -12.92 2.45 -18.30
N PHE A 87 -11.62 2.70 -18.17
CA PHE A 87 -11.15 3.88 -17.43
C PHE A 87 -10.94 5.09 -18.37
N TYR A 88 -11.93 6.00 -18.40
CA TYR A 88 -11.99 7.15 -19.32
C TYR A 88 -10.83 8.15 -19.17
N PHE A 89 -10.08 8.11 -18.07
CA PHE A 89 -9.09 9.10 -17.70
C PHE A 89 -7.67 8.53 -17.68
N PRO A 90 -6.76 8.96 -18.57
CA PRO A 90 -5.36 8.54 -18.52
C PRO A 90 -4.71 8.87 -17.17
N ILE A 91 -4.09 7.86 -16.53
CA ILE A 91 -3.45 7.99 -15.21
C ILE A 91 -2.08 8.69 -15.30
N LYS A 92 -1.57 8.89 -16.52
CA LYS A 92 -0.22 9.41 -16.77
C LYS A 92 -0.07 10.91 -16.47
N ASN A 93 -1.14 11.70 -16.57
CA ASN A 93 -1.08 13.15 -16.44
C ASN A 93 -2.00 13.63 -15.31
N LEU A 94 -1.54 14.60 -14.51
CA LEU A 94 -2.33 15.17 -13.41
C LEU A 94 -3.64 15.78 -13.90
N HIS A 95 -3.58 16.54 -14.99
CA HIS A 95 -4.74 17.29 -15.52
C HIS A 95 -5.83 16.41 -16.12
N THR A 96 -5.54 15.13 -16.37
CA THR A 96 -6.53 14.17 -16.85
C THR A 96 -7.13 13.32 -15.74
N LEU A 97 -6.63 13.42 -14.50
CA LEU A 97 -7.16 12.63 -13.38
C LEU A 97 -8.44 13.23 -12.82
N SER A 98 -9.42 12.37 -12.58
CA SER A 98 -10.63 12.75 -11.85
C SER A 98 -10.27 13.19 -10.42
N PRO A 99 -10.86 14.29 -9.90
CA PRO A 99 -10.67 14.70 -8.50
C PRO A 99 -11.02 13.59 -7.50
N ARG A 100 -12.06 12.79 -7.80
CA ARG A 100 -12.45 11.64 -6.97
C ARG A 100 -11.36 10.56 -6.95
N TYR A 101 -10.72 10.31 -8.09
CA TYR A 101 -9.60 9.36 -8.16
C TYR A 101 -8.43 9.83 -7.30
N ILE A 102 -8.07 11.12 -7.36
CA ILE A 102 -6.97 11.68 -6.56
C ILE A 102 -7.25 11.56 -5.06
N GLU A 103 -8.49 11.80 -4.64
CA GLU A 103 -8.89 11.68 -3.24
C GLU A 103 -8.76 10.24 -2.74
N VAL A 104 -9.29 9.27 -3.49
CA VAL A 104 -9.22 7.85 -3.10
C VAL A 104 -7.80 7.31 -3.21
N MET A 105 -7.01 7.78 -4.19
CA MET A 105 -5.59 7.46 -4.31
C MET A 105 -4.81 7.94 -3.07
N ARG A 106 -5.14 9.11 -2.51
CA ARG A 106 -4.54 9.58 -1.24
C ARG A 106 -4.88 8.65 -0.08
N LYS A 107 -6.14 8.20 0.04
CA LYS A 107 -6.58 7.25 1.07
C LYS A 107 -5.87 5.91 0.92
N LYS A 108 -5.76 5.39 -0.31
CA LYS A 108 -4.99 4.18 -0.62
C LYS A 108 -3.51 4.33 -0.25
N ALA A 109 -2.89 5.46 -0.59
CA ALA A 109 -1.49 5.73 -0.24
C ALA A 109 -1.27 5.73 1.28
N HIS A 110 -2.21 6.27 2.06
CA HIS A 110 -2.17 6.22 3.53
C HIS A 110 -2.20 4.77 4.04
N LEU A 111 -3.13 3.95 3.54
CA LEU A 111 -3.22 2.53 3.91
C LEU A 111 -1.96 1.73 3.54
N VAL A 112 -1.37 2.01 2.38
CA VAL A 112 -0.15 1.33 1.92
C VAL A 112 1.06 1.67 2.79
N ILE A 113 1.22 2.94 3.20
CA ILE A 113 2.30 3.33 4.13
C ILE A 113 2.09 2.67 5.50
N ARG A 114 0.84 2.56 5.97
CA ARG A 114 0.53 1.82 7.19
C ARG A 114 0.83 0.31 7.08
N MET A 115 0.53 -0.31 5.94
CA MET A 115 0.92 -1.71 5.70
C MET A 115 2.44 -1.89 5.68
N LEU A 116 3.16 -0.90 5.15
CA LEU A 116 4.61 -0.88 5.14
C LEU A 116 5.17 -0.78 6.57
N GLU A 117 4.60 0.09 7.42
CA GLU A 117 4.91 0.16 8.86
C GLU A 117 4.76 -1.20 9.54
N HIS A 118 3.64 -1.89 9.31
CA HIS A 118 3.39 -3.20 9.92
C HIS A 118 4.38 -4.29 9.47
N ARG A 119 4.89 -4.25 8.23
CA ARG A 119 5.84 -5.25 7.71
C ARG A 119 7.28 -5.00 8.15
N ILE A 120 7.65 -3.73 8.24
CA ILE A 120 9.03 -3.33 8.56
C ILE A 120 9.20 -3.16 10.07
N GLY A 121 8.28 -2.46 10.71
CA GLY A 121 8.35 -1.98 12.08
C GLY A 121 8.31 -0.44 12.14
N TYR A 122 7.66 0.10 13.18
CA TYR A 122 7.50 1.54 13.38
C TYR A 122 8.84 2.29 13.48
N GLU A 123 9.77 1.79 14.30
CA GLU A 123 11.06 2.44 14.55
C GLU A 123 11.92 2.54 13.28
N LEU A 124 11.99 1.43 12.53
CA LEU A 124 12.74 1.36 11.29
C LEU A 124 12.14 2.27 10.21
N LEU A 125 10.80 2.36 10.11
CA LEU A 125 10.16 3.30 9.19
C LEU A 125 10.50 4.76 9.54
N LEU A 126 10.49 5.11 10.83
CA LEU A 126 10.91 6.45 11.26
C LEU A 126 12.38 6.73 10.94
N GLN A 127 13.28 5.76 11.13
CA GLN A 127 14.69 5.90 10.76
C GLN A 127 14.86 6.16 9.26
N VAL A 128 14.09 5.46 8.40
CA VAL A 128 14.09 5.72 6.94
C VAL A 128 13.66 7.15 6.64
N LEU A 129 12.56 7.62 7.23
CA LEU A 129 12.05 8.98 7.01
C LEU A 129 13.03 10.05 7.52
N ASN A 130 13.65 9.84 8.68
CA ASN A 130 14.65 10.74 9.24
C ASN A 130 15.92 10.79 8.39
N LYS A 131 16.37 9.65 7.87
CA LYS A 131 17.52 9.58 6.95
C LYS A 131 17.24 10.39 5.69
N GLN A 132 16.06 10.24 5.10
CA GLN A 132 15.65 11.02 3.92
C GLN A 132 15.62 12.53 4.22
N LEU A 133 15.06 12.93 5.35
CA LEU A 133 15.00 14.33 5.75
C LEU A 133 16.39 14.91 6.01
N SER A 134 17.30 14.14 6.63
CA SER A 134 18.69 14.56 6.86
C SER A 134 19.44 14.76 5.55
N LEU A 135 19.29 13.85 4.58
CA LEU A 135 19.88 13.99 3.24
C LEU A 135 19.35 15.24 2.52
N ALA A 136 18.04 15.47 2.56
CA ALA A 136 17.43 16.65 1.96
C ALA A 136 17.88 17.96 2.65
N SER A 137 17.98 17.97 3.97
CA SER A 137 18.45 19.13 4.75
C SER A 137 19.90 19.49 4.42
N ASN A 138 20.78 18.48 4.35
CA ASN A 138 22.18 18.67 3.99
C ASN A 138 22.33 19.20 2.55
N ALA A 139 21.53 18.67 1.62
CA ALA A 139 21.51 19.15 0.23
C ALA A 139 21.02 20.60 0.11
N ALA A 140 20.00 20.99 0.89
CA ALA A 140 19.46 22.34 0.89
C ALA A 140 20.44 23.39 1.46
N GLY A 141 21.27 23.01 2.44
CA GLY A 141 22.25 23.91 3.04
C GLY A 141 23.46 24.24 2.14
N GLN A 142 23.77 23.39 1.15
CA GLN A 142 24.94 23.57 0.29
C GLN A 142 24.59 24.31 -1.00
N LYS A 143 25.00 25.59 -1.09
CA LYS A 143 24.69 26.49 -2.22
C LYS A 143 25.40 26.17 -3.54
N GLN A 144 26.46 25.36 -3.53
CA GLN A 144 27.39 25.23 -4.67
C GLN A 144 27.27 23.94 -5.50
N SER A 145 26.49 22.94 -5.07
CA SER A 145 26.43 21.65 -5.78
C SER A 145 25.02 21.34 -6.26
N ALA A 146 24.69 21.78 -7.48
CA ALA A 146 23.41 21.51 -8.13
C ALA A 146 23.10 20.00 -8.25
N GLY A 147 24.13 19.15 -8.29
CA GLY A 147 23.96 17.69 -8.33
C GLY A 147 23.34 17.11 -7.06
N LEU A 148 23.58 17.73 -5.90
CA LEU A 148 23.08 17.24 -4.60
C LEU A 148 21.60 17.55 -4.38
N TRP A 149 21.02 18.49 -5.13
CA TRP A 149 19.59 18.83 -5.02
C TRP A 149 18.68 17.68 -5.47
N SER A 150 19.22 16.72 -6.23
CA SER A 150 18.54 15.45 -6.52
C SER A 150 18.17 14.67 -5.24
N HIS A 151 18.89 14.85 -4.14
CA HIS A 151 18.58 14.23 -2.85
C HIS A 151 17.36 14.86 -2.15
N MET A 152 16.87 16.00 -2.62
CA MET A 152 15.59 16.58 -2.19
C MET A 152 14.40 15.97 -2.94
N LEU A 153 14.66 15.18 -3.99
CA LEU A 153 13.64 14.51 -4.77
C LEU A 153 13.40 13.09 -4.22
N ILE A 154 12.13 12.72 -4.09
CA ILE A 154 11.71 11.38 -3.73
C ILE A 154 11.00 10.73 -4.91
N SER A 155 11.41 9.51 -5.23
CA SER A 155 10.71 8.60 -6.14
C SER A 155 10.48 7.26 -5.48
N THR A 156 9.57 6.47 -6.04
CA THR A 156 9.26 5.12 -5.59
C THR A 156 10.53 4.27 -5.50
N ASN A 157 11.41 4.37 -6.50
CA ASN A 157 12.68 3.64 -6.50
C ASN A 157 13.67 4.14 -5.43
N VAL A 158 13.79 5.46 -5.24
CA VAL A 158 14.68 6.03 -4.20
C VAL A 158 14.18 5.64 -2.82
N PHE A 159 12.87 5.68 -2.59
CA PHE A 159 12.27 5.29 -1.32
C PHE A 159 12.46 3.80 -1.01
N THR A 160 12.21 2.91 -1.98
CA THR A 160 12.44 1.46 -1.82
C THR A 160 13.92 1.15 -1.54
N LYS A 161 14.85 1.80 -2.26
CA LYS A 161 16.29 1.66 -1.98
C LYS A 161 16.64 2.13 -0.57
N ALA A 162 16.08 3.26 -0.13
CA ALA A 162 16.34 3.77 1.22
C ALA A 162 15.85 2.82 2.32
N ILE A 163 14.68 2.21 2.12
CA ILE A 163 14.16 1.16 3.00
C ILE A 163 15.12 -0.01 3.05
N PHE A 164 15.56 -0.51 1.89
CA PHE A 164 16.51 -1.62 1.83
C PHE A 164 17.82 -1.30 2.57
N THR A 165 18.38 -0.09 2.38
CA THR A 165 19.62 0.31 3.04
C THR A 165 19.49 0.40 4.57
N VAL A 166 18.34 0.82 5.11
CA VAL A 166 18.16 0.97 6.57
C VAL A 166 17.75 -0.35 7.22
N THR A 167 16.96 -1.17 6.52
CA THR A 167 16.27 -2.32 7.13
C THR A 167 16.80 -3.67 6.68
N GLY A 168 17.57 -3.71 5.58
CA GLY A 168 18.01 -4.93 4.90
C GLY A 168 16.90 -5.72 4.21
N LYS A 169 15.63 -5.28 4.29
CA LYS A 169 14.48 -5.98 3.73
C LYS A 169 14.17 -5.48 2.32
N ASP A 170 14.06 -6.40 1.37
CA ASP A 170 13.62 -6.07 0.00
C ASP A 170 12.08 -5.96 -0.07
N MET A 171 11.60 -4.77 -0.43
CA MET A 171 10.18 -4.45 -0.54
C MET A 171 9.70 -4.37 -2.00
N ALA A 172 10.48 -4.84 -2.98
CA ALA A 172 10.09 -4.80 -4.39
C ALA A 172 8.73 -5.50 -4.64
N VAL A 173 8.57 -6.72 -4.11
CA VAL A 173 7.30 -7.49 -4.23
C VAL A 173 6.12 -6.74 -3.59
N PHE A 174 6.34 -6.08 -2.46
CA PHE A 174 5.31 -5.28 -1.80
C PHE A 174 4.89 -4.09 -2.66
N VAL A 175 5.86 -3.38 -3.24
CA VAL A 175 5.60 -2.24 -4.14
C VAL A 175 4.88 -2.70 -5.40
N ASP A 176 5.28 -3.81 -6.01
CA ASP A 176 4.60 -4.38 -7.17
C ASP A 176 3.15 -4.73 -6.87
N GLN A 177 2.91 -5.35 -5.71
CA GLN A 177 1.58 -5.82 -5.33
C GLN A 177 0.62 -4.66 -5.00
N TRP A 178 1.08 -3.65 -4.24
CA TRP A 178 0.19 -2.65 -3.64
C TRP A 178 0.29 -1.25 -4.24
N VAL A 179 1.38 -0.92 -4.93
CA VAL A 179 1.63 0.41 -5.52
C VAL A 179 1.46 0.37 -7.03
N ARG A 180 2.10 -0.60 -7.71
CA ARG A 180 2.08 -0.72 -9.18
C ARG A 180 0.88 -1.50 -9.69
N THR A 181 0.23 -2.28 -8.83
CA THR A 181 -1.03 -2.92 -9.17
C THR A 181 -2.21 -2.36 -8.40
N GLY A 182 -3.33 -2.15 -9.11
CA GLY A 182 -4.61 -1.78 -8.53
C GLY A 182 -5.45 -2.99 -8.10
N GLY A 183 -6.45 -2.70 -7.27
CA GLY A 183 -7.41 -3.68 -6.76
C GLY A 183 -7.16 -4.08 -5.31
N HIS A 184 -8.15 -4.78 -4.76
CA HIS A 184 -8.17 -5.28 -3.39
C HIS A 184 -8.47 -6.78 -3.34
N ALA A 185 -8.14 -7.38 -2.22
CA ALA A 185 -8.44 -8.77 -1.94
C ALA A 185 -9.79 -8.88 -1.23
N LYS A 186 -10.60 -9.87 -1.62
CA LYS A 186 -11.88 -10.19 -0.96
C LYS A 186 -11.84 -11.65 -0.53
N PHE A 187 -12.00 -11.86 0.77
CA PHE A 187 -11.99 -13.18 1.39
C PHE A 187 -13.37 -13.51 1.92
N HIS A 188 -13.85 -14.72 1.65
CA HIS A 188 -14.99 -15.30 2.33
C HIS A 188 -14.48 -16.28 3.37
N LEU A 189 -14.88 -16.06 4.61
CA LEU A 189 -14.47 -16.86 5.76
C LEU A 189 -15.69 -17.63 6.28
N SER A 190 -15.61 -18.96 6.26
CA SER A 190 -16.56 -19.86 6.91
C SER A 190 -15.81 -20.66 7.97
N PHE A 191 -16.46 -20.95 9.09
CA PHE A 191 -15.89 -21.83 10.10
C PHE A 191 -16.96 -22.79 10.63
N VAL A 192 -16.53 -24.00 10.97
CA VAL A 192 -17.35 -25.04 11.57
C VAL A 192 -16.64 -25.55 12.83
N PHE A 193 -17.30 -25.47 13.97
CA PHE A 193 -16.77 -26.02 15.22
C PHE A 193 -17.35 -27.41 15.49
N ASN A 194 -16.48 -28.42 15.52
CA ASN A 194 -16.85 -29.78 15.87
C ASN A 194 -16.59 -30.03 17.36
N ARG A 195 -17.65 -29.91 18.17
CA ARG A 195 -17.57 -30.12 19.62
C ARG A 195 -17.12 -31.53 20.03
N LYS A 196 -17.44 -32.57 19.25
CA LYS A 196 -17.06 -33.96 19.59
C LYS A 196 -15.55 -34.20 19.43
N ARG A 197 -14.94 -33.54 18.44
CA ARG A 197 -13.50 -33.66 18.15
C ARG A 197 -12.68 -32.52 18.76
N ASN A 198 -13.34 -31.51 19.34
CA ASN A 198 -12.75 -30.26 19.77
C ASN A 198 -11.88 -29.61 18.66
N THR A 199 -12.37 -29.63 17.42
CA THR A 199 -11.67 -29.08 16.25
C THR A 199 -12.45 -27.94 15.64
N VAL A 200 -11.77 -26.85 15.30
CA VAL A 200 -12.30 -25.77 14.47
C VAL A 200 -11.80 -25.98 13.04
N GLU A 201 -12.73 -26.18 12.12
CA GLU A 201 -12.45 -26.25 10.70
C GLU A 201 -12.69 -24.86 10.10
N LEU A 202 -11.63 -24.21 9.64
CA LEU A 202 -11.68 -22.89 9.01
C LEU A 202 -11.56 -23.05 7.49
N GLU A 203 -12.44 -22.39 6.77
CA GLU A 203 -12.42 -22.34 5.32
C GLU A 203 -12.30 -20.89 4.84
N ILE A 204 -11.25 -20.64 4.05
CA ILE A 204 -10.95 -19.32 3.47
C ILE A 204 -11.05 -19.44 1.95
N ARG A 205 -12.03 -18.77 1.35
CA ARG A 205 -12.24 -18.77 -0.11
C ARG A 205 -12.00 -17.38 -0.73
N GLN A 206 -11.55 -17.36 -1.98
CA GLN A 206 -11.38 -16.16 -2.81
C GLN A 206 -12.20 -16.29 -4.10
N ASP A 207 -13.53 -16.32 -3.98
CA ASP A 207 -14.43 -16.66 -5.09
C ASP A 207 -14.67 -15.49 -6.06
N ALA A 208 -14.49 -14.24 -5.58
CA ALA A 208 -14.86 -13.04 -6.32
C ALA A 208 -13.77 -12.50 -7.28
N THR A 209 -12.76 -13.31 -7.61
CA THR A 209 -11.56 -12.86 -8.37
C THR A 209 -11.83 -12.41 -9.81
N GLN A 210 -13.03 -12.68 -10.34
CA GLN A 210 -13.46 -12.23 -11.66
C GLN A 210 -14.21 -10.89 -11.63
N GLN A 211 -14.58 -10.38 -10.44
CA GLN A 211 -15.29 -9.10 -10.32
C GLN A 211 -14.33 -7.92 -10.50
N ARG A 212 -14.86 -6.79 -10.98
CA ARG A 212 -14.09 -5.55 -11.15
C ARG A 212 -13.49 -5.10 -9.81
N GLY A 213 -12.24 -4.65 -9.86
CA GLY A 213 -11.51 -4.17 -8.67
C GLY A 213 -10.98 -5.27 -7.75
N ILE A 214 -11.40 -6.53 -7.93
CA ILE A 214 -10.97 -7.64 -7.08
C ILE A 214 -9.78 -8.36 -7.71
N ARG A 215 -8.75 -8.62 -6.90
CA ARG A 215 -7.58 -9.38 -7.32
C ARG A 215 -7.31 -10.52 -6.37
N LYS A 216 -6.87 -11.66 -6.93
CA LYS A 216 -6.40 -12.80 -6.16
C LYS A 216 -5.19 -12.39 -5.33
N TYR A 217 -5.29 -12.55 -4.01
CA TYR A 217 -4.17 -12.35 -3.10
C TYR A 217 -3.39 -13.64 -2.94
N VAL A 218 -2.08 -13.53 -3.13
CA VAL A 218 -1.10 -14.60 -2.92
C VAL A 218 -0.09 -14.07 -1.91
N GLY A 219 -0.17 -14.58 -0.68
CA GLY A 219 0.68 -14.15 0.42
C GLY A 219 0.23 -14.77 1.74
N PRO A 220 1.02 -14.61 2.81
CA PRO A 220 0.66 -15.12 4.12
C PRO A 220 -0.59 -14.40 4.65
N LEU A 221 -1.44 -15.15 5.34
CA LEU A 221 -2.63 -14.67 6.05
C LEU A 221 -2.50 -15.06 7.52
N LEU A 222 -2.57 -14.08 8.42
CA LEU A 222 -2.61 -14.31 9.85
C LEU A 222 -4.06 -14.45 10.29
N VAL A 223 -4.40 -15.55 10.97
CA VAL A 223 -5.74 -15.75 11.53
C VAL A 223 -5.66 -15.77 13.05
N THR A 224 -6.52 -14.98 13.71
CA THR A 224 -6.62 -14.96 15.17
C THR A 224 -8.00 -15.47 15.57
N ILE A 225 -8.04 -16.51 16.40
CA ILE A 225 -9.27 -17.11 16.91
C ILE A 225 -9.42 -16.65 18.36
N GLN A 226 -10.59 -16.14 18.71
CA GLN A 226 -10.90 -15.75 20.08
C GLN A 226 -11.86 -16.76 20.69
N GLU A 227 -11.40 -17.41 21.76
CA GLU A 227 -12.22 -18.26 22.63
C GLU A 227 -12.82 -17.42 23.77
N LEU A 228 -13.68 -18.05 24.59
CA LEU A 228 -14.28 -17.43 25.76
C LEU A 228 -13.23 -16.96 26.79
N ASP A 229 -12.10 -17.67 26.90
CA ASP A 229 -11.03 -17.40 27.86
C ASP A 229 -9.93 -16.47 27.33
N GLY A 230 -9.94 -16.12 26.03
CA GLY A 230 -8.96 -15.23 25.43
C GLY A 230 -8.69 -15.44 23.94
N THR A 231 -7.76 -14.67 23.38
CA THR A 231 -7.36 -14.74 21.96
C THR A 231 -6.15 -15.64 21.75
N PHE A 232 -6.28 -16.64 20.88
CA PHE A 232 -5.17 -17.46 20.39
C PHE A 232 -4.78 -17.02 18.97
N LYS A 233 -3.50 -16.72 18.77
CA LYS A 233 -2.95 -16.37 17.44
C LYS A 233 -2.42 -17.64 16.78
N GLN A 234 -2.93 -17.98 15.60
CA GLN A 234 -2.36 -19.03 14.76
C GLN A 234 -1.66 -18.39 13.55
N ILE A 235 -0.42 -18.83 13.30
CA ILE A 235 0.45 -18.32 12.23
C ILE A 235 0.14 -19.04 10.94
#